data_AF-A0A7C2YUL6-F1
#
_entry.id   AF-A0A7C2YUL6-F1
#
_cell.length_a   1.000
_cell.length_b   1.000
_cell.length_c   1.000
_cell.angle_alpha   90.00
_cell.angle_beta   90.00
_cell.angle_gamma   90.00
#
_symmetry.space_group_name_H-M   'P 1'
#
loop_
_entity.id
_entity.type
_entity.pdbx_description
1 polymer ?
#
loop_
_entity_poly.entity_id
_entity_poly.type
_entity_poly.pdbx_seq_one_letter_code
_entity_poly.pdbx_strand_id
1 'polypeptide(L)'
;MVLGPIVSIVISTMENMGYLGLLILMILESLALPIPSEAILPFSGYLIYLGKLNLVLTIIDATVASIIGSLIEYALSYYIGYSVVLKVGKFMGLTESHLKLAESWFNKYGWLSIIAAKFVPGVRALISIPAGIARMNIWLFILCTTVGSVIWNTALIYIGLMFGTSWEAGLATITRYADYLALAFVFIIILLVLVFKRRSANT
;
A
#
# COMPACT_ATOMS: atom_id res chain seq x y z
N MET A 1 -13.58 -16.66 3.02
CA MET A 1 -13.27 -16.78 4.47
C MET A 1 -11.77 -17.02 4.73
N VAL A 2 -10.86 -16.37 3.98
CA VAL A 2 -9.39 -16.51 4.13
C VAL A 2 -8.78 -15.32 4.90
N LEU A 3 -9.48 -14.18 4.94
CA LEU A 3 -9.02 -12.96 5.60
C LEU A 3 -9.21 -12.98 7.13
N GLY A 4 -10.11 -13.80 7.67
CA GLY A 4 -10.39 -13.87 9.11
C GLY A 4 -9.15 -14.20 9.96
N PRO A 5 -8.39 -15.26 9.64
CA PRO A 5 -7.16 -15.62 10.35
C PRO A 5 -6.04 -14.57 10.23
N ILE A 6 -5.90 -13.93 9.08
CA ILE A 6 -4.87 -12.89 8.88
C ILE A 6 -5.20 -11.65 9.71
N VAL A 7 -6.48 -11.24 9.71
CA VAL A 7 -6.95 -10.11 10.50
C VAL A 7 -6.80 -10.38 12.00
N SER A 8 -7.06 -11.60 12.49
CA SER A 8 -6.88 -11.93 13.91
C SER A 8 -5.39 -11.95 14.33
N ILE A 9 -4.48 -12.36 13.45
CA ILE A 9 -3.03 -12.26 13.68
C ILE A 9 -2.60 -10.79 13.74
N VAL A 10 -3.08 -9.95 12.83
CA VAL A 10 -2.81 -8.50 12.83
C VAL A 10 -3.26 -7.87 14.15
N ILE A 11 -4.50 -8.17 14.56
CA ILE A 11 -5.09 -7.65 15.81
C ILE A 11 -4.25 -8.10 17.02
N SER A 12 -4.01 -9.39 17.17
CA SER A 12 -3.29 -9.92 18.33
C SER A 12 -1.84 -9.43 18.39
N THR A 13 -1.17 -9.28 17.25
CA THR A 13 0.19 -8.73 17.18
C THR A 13 0.22 -7.27 17.64
N MET A 14 -0.70 -6.44 17.14
CA MET A 14 -0.77 -5.03 17.50
C MET A 14 -1.22 -4.79 18.94
N GLU A 15 -2.12 -5.62 19.48
CA GLU A 15 -2.52 -5.54 20.89
C GLU A 15 -1.37 -5.87 21.86
N ASN A 16 -0.53 -6.84 21.52
CA ASN A 16 0.57 -7.27 22.37
C ASN A 16 1.84 -6.43 22.20
N MET A 17 2.09 -5.92 21.00
CA MET A 17 3.37 -5.29 20.63
C MET A 17 3.27 -3.78 20.35
N GLY A 18 2.06 -3.21 20.29
CA GLY A 18 1.82 -1.79 20.03
C GLY A 18 2.47 -1.31 18.74
N TYR A 19 3.28 -0.24 18.82
CA TYR A 19 4.04 0.31 17.68
C TYR A 19 4.96 -0.72 17.03
N LEU A 20 5.61 -1.59 17.80
CA LEU A 20 6.53 -2.58 17.22
C LEU A 20 5.77 -3.61 16.37
N GLY A 21 4.53 -3.95 16.76
CA GLY A 21 3.63 -4.78 15.97
C GLY A 21 3.22 -4.09 14.67
N LEU A 22 2.83 -2.82 14.74
CA LEU A 22 2.49 -2.01 13.56
C LEU A 22 3.68 -1.93 12.58
N LEU A 23 4.88 -1.62 13.08
CA LEU A 23 6.09 -1.52 12.28
C LEU A 23 6.40 -2.83 11.54
N ILE A 24 6.38 -3.97 12.23
CA ILE A 24 6.65 -5.28 11.61
C ILE A 24 5.61 -5.59 10.54
N LEU A 25 4.32 -5.44 10.86
CA LEU A 25 3.24 -5.76 9.93
C LEU A 25 3.28 -4.88 8.69
N MET A 26 3.56 -3.59 8.85
CA MET A 26 3.69 -2.65 7.72
C MET A 26 4.94 -2.90 6.88
N ILE A 27 6.07 -3.30 7.47
CA ILE A 27 7.25 -3.74 6.70
C ILE A 27 6.90 -4.97 5.87
N LEU A 28 6.32 -6.00 6.50
CA LEU A 28 5.96 -7.24 5.83
C LEU A 28 4.97 -7.00 4.69
N GLU A 29 3.97 -6.16 4.93
CA GLU A 29 3.01 -5.74 3.92
C GLU A 29 3.71 -5.07 2.73
N SER A 30 4.63 -4.13 3.01
CA SER A 30 5.38 -3.41 1.98
C SER A 30 6.45 -4.25 1.26
N LEU A 31 6.62 -5.53 1.63
CA LEU A 31 7.42 -6.53 0.90
C LEU A 31 6.59 -7.33 -0.12
N ALA A 32 5.46 -6.77 -0.59
CA ALA A 32 4.48 -7.44 -1.45
C ALA A 32 3.90 -8.74 -0.88
N LEU A 33 3.98 -8.95 0.44
CA LEU A 33 3.25 -10.03 1.08
C LEU A 33 1.75 -9.68 1.06
N PRO A 34 0.86 -10.68 0.88
CA PRO A 34 -0.59 -10.47 0.78
C PRO A 34 -1.21 -10.15 2.15
N ILE A 35 -0.77 -9.05 2.77
CA ILE A 35 -1.27 -8.53 4.03
C ILE A 35 -2.07 -7.26 3.72
N PRO A 36 -3.36 -7.19 4.06
CA PRO A 36 -4.16 -6.02 3.75
C PRO A 36 -3.81 -4.87 4.71
N SER A 37 -3.18 -3.79 4.21
CA SER A 37 -3.01 -2.56 5.00
C SER A 37 -4.35 -1.96 5.44
N GLU A 38 -5.41 -2.28 4.70
CA GLU A 38 -6.80 -1.96 4.95
C GLU A 38 -7.32 -2.58 6.25
N ALA A 39 -6.62 -3.59 6.80
CA ALA A 39 -6.86 -4.09 8.15
C ALA A 39 -5.94 -3.43 9.19
N ILE A 40 -4.63 -3.37 8.91
CA ILE A 40 -3.61 -2.88 9.84
C ILE A 40 -3.86 -1.41 10.24
N LEU A 41 -4.02 -0.54 9.24
CA LEU A 41 -4.06 0.91 9.46
C LEU A 41 -5.37 1.36 10.11
N PRO A 42 -6.55 0.90 9.67
CA PRO A 42 -7.79 1.20 10.41
C PRO A 42 -7.78 0.62 11.83
N PHE A 43 -7.21 -0.57 12.04
CA PHE A 43 -7.12 -1.10 13.41
C PHE A 43 -6.20 -0.25 14.30
N SER A 44 -5.10 0.26 13.75
CA SER A 44 -4.26 1.22 14.47
C SER A 44 -5.03 2.51 14.82
N GLY A 45 -5.93 2.97 13.93
CA GLY A 45 -6.87 4.06 14.19
C GLY A 45 -7.83 3.78 15.35
N TYR A 46 -8.35 2.56 15.42
CA TYR A 46 -9.19 2.12 16.55
C TYR A 46 -8.40 2.07 17.87
N LEU A 47 -7.15 1.59 17.85
CA LEU A 47 -6.28 1.63 19.03
C LEU A 47 -5.96 3.05 19.49
N ILE A 48 -5.87 4.02 18.57
CA ILE A 48 -5.77 5.45 18.90
C ILE A 48 -7.07 5.93 19.58
N TYR A 49 -8.24 5.56 19.05
CA TYR A 49 -9.53 5.89 19.66
C TYR A 49 -9.65 5.36 21.10
N LEU A 50 -9.15 4.14 21.37
CA LEU A 50 -9.09 3.56 22.71
C LEU A 50 -8.02 4.20 23.63
N GLY A 51 -7.26 5.18 23.14
CA GLY A 51 -6.18 5.83 23.89
C GLY A 51 -4.92 4.98 24.07
N LYS A 52 -4.77 3.87 23.32
CA LYS A 52 -3.61 2.98 23.41
C LYS A 52 -2.43 3.44 22.55
N LEU A 53 -2.69 4.18 21.46
CA LEU A 53 -1.68 4.71 20.55
C LEU A 53 -1.87 6.22 20.33
N ASN A 54 -0.82 6.90 19.87
CA ASN A 54 -0.84 8.31 19.52
C ASN A 54 -0.88 8.47 18.00
N LEU A 55 -1.80 9.31 17.51
CA LEU A 55 -2.02 9.52 16.08
C LEU A 55 -0.74 9.87 15.29
N VAL A 56 0.04 10.84 15.77
CA VAL A 56 1.23 11.32 15.07
C VAL A 56 2.31 10.25 15.04
N LEU A 57 2.54 9.58 16.18
CA LEU A 57 3.52 8.49 16.26
C LEU A 57 3.11 7.31 15.38
N THR A 58 1.82 6.95 15.33
CA THR A 58 1.31 5.88 14.48
C THR A 58 1.50 6.18 12.99
N ILE A 59 1.25 7.42 12.55
CA ILE A 59 1.48 7.82 11.15
C ILE A 59 2.98 7.73 10.82
N ILE A 60 3.85 8.27 11.69
CA ILE A 60 5.30 8.21 11.50
C ILE A 60 5.78 6.76 11.42
N ASP A 61 5.37 5.93 12.37
CA ASP A 61 5.75 4.52 12.48
C ASP A 61 5.33 3.73 11.24
N ALA A 62 4.07 3.87 10.83
CA ALA A 62 3.56 3.24 9.61
C ALA A 62 4.30 3.72 8.35
N THR A 63 4.62 5.01 8.25
CA THR A 63 5.36 5.57 7.10
C THR A 63 6.81 5.06 7.06
N VAL A 64 7.51 5.06 8.20
CA VAL A 64 8.87 4.53 8.30
C VAL A 64 8.90 3.05 7.91
N ALA A 65 7.96 2.26 8.44
CA ALA A 65 7.81 0.86 8.09
C ALA A 65 7.56 0.65 6.59
N SER A 66 6.67 1.44 5.98
CA SER A 66 6.42 1.39 4.53
C SER A 66 7.65 1.72 3.71
N ILE A 67 8.44 2.72 4.11
CA ILE A 67 9.68 3.09 3.41
C ILE A 67 10.69 1.95 3.50
N ILE A 68 10.88 1.37 4.69
CA ILE A 68 11.81 0.25 4.89
C ILE A 68 11.42 -0.94 4.02
N GLY A 69 10.16 -1.39 4.08
CA GLY A 69 9.68 -2.51 3.26
C GLY A 69 9.83 -2.23 1.76
N SER A 70 9.43 -1.03 1.32
CA SER A 70 9.55 -0.62 -0.09
C SER A 70 11.01 -0.55 -0.55
N LEU A 71 11.94 -0.15 0.31
CA LEU A 71 13.38 -0.10 0.00
C LEU A 71 14.00 -1.49 -0.12
N ILE A 72 13.60 -2.43 0.75
CA ILE A 72 14.03 -3.82 0.65
C ILE A 72 13.53 -4.41 -0.67
N GLU A 73 12.26 -4.24 -0.99
CA GLU A 73 11.67 -4.72 -2.25
C GLU A 73 12.33 -4.06 -3.48
N TYR A 74 12.56 -2.75 -3.43
CA TYR A 74 13.29 -2.01 -4.45
C TYR A 74 14.70 -2.59 -4.66
N ALA A 75 15.45 -2.80 -3.57
CA ALA A 75 16.82 -3.32 -3.63
C ALA A 75 16.85 -4.75 -4.18
N LEU A 76 15.96 -5.62 -3.70
CA LEU A 76 15.81 -6.97 -4.24
C LEU A 76 15.59 -6.92 -5.75
N SER A 77 14.64 -6.09 -6.20
CA SER A 77 14.30 -5.97 -7.62
C SER A 77 15.41 -5.35 -8.46
N TYR A 78 16.19 -4.44 -7.88
CA TYR A 78 17.36 -3.82 -8.49
C TYR A 78 18.50 -4.81 -8.75
N TYR A 79 18.82 -5.68 -7.78
CA TYR A 79 19.96 -6.61 -7.88
C TYR A 79 19.60 -7.95 -8.54
N ILE A 80 18.39 -8.45 -8.32
CA ILE A 80 17.96 -9.78 -8.77
C ILE A 80 17.53 -9.78 -10.25
N GLY A 81 17.08 -8.62 -10.74
CA GLY A 81 16.74 -8.41 -12.14
C GLY A 81 15.41 -9.03 -12.59
N TYR A 82 14.95 -8.59 -13.76
CA TYR A 82 13.61 -8.85 -14.30
C TYR A 82 13.22 -10.34 -14.34
N SER A 83 14.11 -11.21 -14.82
CA SER A 83 13.80 -12.63 -15.06
C SER A 83 13.53 -13.41 -13.77
N VAL A 84 14.25 -13.11 -12.69
CA VAL A 84 14.08 -13.82 -11.42
C VAL A 84 12.90 -13.24 -10.63
N VAL A 85 12.67 -11.92 -10.69
CA VAL A 85 11.45 -11.30 -10.17
C VAL A 85 10.21 -11.92 -10.79
N LEU A 86 10.20 -12.16 -12.11
CA LEU A 86 9.07 -12.82 -12.78
C LEU A 86 8.89 -14.27 -12.34
N LYS A 87 9.99 -14.98 -12.08
CA LYS A 87 9.94 -16.40 -11.68
C LYS A 87 9.39 -16.55 -10.25
N VAL A 88 9.81 -15.69 -9.33
CA VAL A 88 9.34 -15.67 -7.93
C VAL A 88 7.95 -15.03 -7.84
N GLY A 89 7.74 -13.92 -8.53
CA GLY A 89 6.49 -13.16 -8.53
C GLY A 89 5.31 -13.96 -9.10
N LYS A 90 5.54 -14.94 -9.99
CA LYS A 90 4.49 -15.88 -10.44
C LYS A 90 3.77 -16.57 -9.27
N PHE A 91 4.48 -16.89 -8.18
CA PHE A 91 3.86 -17.46 -6.98
C PHE A 91 2.95 -16.47 -6.24
N MET A 92 3.14 -15.17 -6.46
CA MET A 92 2.34 -14.07 -5.90
C MET A 92 1.38 -13.46 -6.94
N GLY A 93 1.16 -14.11 -8.08
CA GLY A 93 0.27 -13.62 -9.14
C GLY A 93 0.84 -12.49 -10.02
N LEU A 94 2.15 -12.20 -9.91
CA LEU A 94 2.83 -11.27 -10.81
C LEU A 94 3.00 -11.90 -12.20
N THR A 95 2.51 -11.21 -13.23
CA THR A 95 2.62 -11.64 -14.61
C THR A 95 3.53 -10.68 -15.40
N GLU A 96 3.99 -11.13 -16.56
CA GLU A 96 4.81 -10.30 -17.44
C GLU A 96 4.06 -9.06 -17.93
N SER A 97 2.73 -9.17 -18.12
CA SER A 97 1.88 -8.03 -18.48
C SER A 97 1.80 -7.00 -17.35
N HIS A 98 1.78 -7.41 -16.09
CA HIS A 98 1.81 -6.48 -14.94
C HIS A 98 3.10 -5.65 -14.95
N LEU A 99 4.25 -6.29 -15.19
CA LEU A 99 5.55 -5.61 -15.25
C LEU A 99 5.65 -4.68 -16.46
N LYS A 100 5.23 -5.12 -17.66
CA LYS A 100 5.21 -4.26 -18.86
C LYS A 100 4.28 -3.05 -18.70
N LEU A 101 3.14 -3.23 -18.05
CA LEU A 101 2.22 -2.14 -17.76
C LEU A 101 2.87 -1.13 -16.82
N ALA A 102 3.52 -1.61 -15.75
CA ALA A 102 4.22 -0.75 -14.81
C ALA A 102 5.39 0.00 -15.46
N GLU A 103 6.17 -0.66 -16.31
CA GLU A 103 7.24 -0.04 -17.10
C GLU A 103 6.70 1.04 -18.05
N SER A 104 5.60 0.76 -18.76
CA SER A 104 4.96 1.74 -19.65
C SER A 104 4.48 2.98 -18.88
N TRP A 105 3.87 2.79 -17.71
CA TRP A 105 3.46 3.90 -16.85
C TRP A 105 4.66 4.67 -16.30
N PHE A 106 5.70 3.96 -15.89
CA PHE A 106 6.92 4.56 -15.40
C PHE A 106 7.61 5.41 -16.49
N ASN A 107 7.70 4.91 -17.72
CA ASN A 107 8.23 5.67 -18.86
C ASN A 107 7.35 6.89 -19.21
N LYS A 108 6.03 6.79 -19.01
CA LYS A 108 5.09 7.86 -19.38
C LYS A 108 4.96 8.96 -18.33
N TYR A 109 4.89 8.62 -17.05
CA TYR A 109 4.60 9.57 -15.97
C TYR A 109 5.77 9.69 -14.96
N GLY A 110 6.83 8.90 -15.11
CA GLY A 110 8.02 8.96 -14.27
C GLY A 110 7.70 8.74 -12.80
N TRP A 111 8.16 9.67 -11.96
CA TRP A 111 8.00 9.64 -10.51
C TRP A 111 6.54 9.74 -10.04
N LEU A 112 5.65 10.36 -10.83
CA LEU A 112 4.22 10.45 -10.52
C LEU A 112 3.56 9.07 -10.47
N SER A 113 4.07 8.11 -11.25
CA SER A 113 3.59 6.73 -11.24
C SER A 113 3.72 6.08 -9.87
N ILE A 114 4.76 6.43 -9.09
CA ILE A 114 4.96 5.85 -7.75
C ILE A 114 3.90 6.36 -6.78
N ILE A 115 3.69 7.68 -6.78
CA ILE A 115 2.70 8.30 -5.91
C ILE A 115 1.31 7.77 -6.25
N ALA A 116 0.95 7.75 -7.55
CA ALA A 116 -0.35 7.26 -7.99
C ALA A 116 -0.56 5.78 -7.64
N ALA A 117 0.44 4.93 -7.85
CA ALA A 117 0.36 3.51 -7.54
C ALA A 117 0.21 3.22 -6.04
N LYS A 118 0.74 4.08 -5.15
CA LYS A 118 0.59 3.90 -3.69
C LYS A 118 -0.86 3.95 -3.22
N PHE A 119 -1.75 4.58 -3.99
CA PHE A 119 -3.17 4.63 -3.66
C PHE A 119 -3.98 3.47 -4.23
N VAL A 120 -3.41 2.63 -5.10
CA VAL A 120 -4.12 1.54 -5.76
C VAL A 120 -3.91 0.24 -4.97
N PRO A 121 -4.94 -0.32 -4.32
CA PRO A 121 -4.83 -1.60 -3.62
C PRO A 121 -4.32 -2.70 -4.58
N GLY A 122 -3.47 -3.58 -4.09
CA GLY A 122 -2.81 -4.63 -4.89
C GLY A 122 -1.64 -4.13 -5.74
N VAL A 123 -1.69 -2.93 -6.31
CA VAL A 123 -0.57 -2.34 -7.07
C VAL A 123 0.43 -1.63 -6.15
N ARG A 124 -0.05 -1.02 -5.04
CA ARG A 124 0.79 -0.25 -4.11
C ARG A 124 1.94 -1.04 -3.49
N ALA A 125 1.72 -2.33 -3.29
CA ALA A 125 2.71 -3.23 -2.72
C ALA A 125 3.72 -3.70 -3.78
N LEU A 126 3.39 -3.58 -5.08
CA LEU A 126 4.24 -4.07 -6.18
C LEU A 126 5.03 -2.96 -6.88
N ILE A 127 4.77 -1.68 -6.57
CA ILE A 127 5.36 -0.54 -7.29
C ILE A 127 6.87 -0.40 -7.08
N SER A 128 7.42 -0.91 -5.98
CA SER A 128 8.87 -0.87 -5.73
C SER A 128 9.63 -1.80 -6.67
N ILE A 129 8.98 -2.86 -7.16
CA ILE A 129 9.56 -3.82 -8.11
C ILE A 129 9.95 -3.16 -9.44
N PRO A 130 9.03 -2.58 -10.23
CA PRO A 130 9.36 -1.92 -11.49
C PRO A 130 10.30 -0.74 -11.27
N ALA A 131 10.18 0.00 -10.15
CA ALA A 131 11.10 1.08 -9.82
C ALA A 131 12.55 0.57 -9.63
N GLY A 132 12.71 -0.57 -8.95
CA GLY A 132 14.01 -1.24 -8.76
C GLY A 132 14.59 -1.77 -10.06
N ILE A 133 13.78 -2.46 -10.86
CA ILE A 133 14.19 -2.97 -12.18
C ILE A 133 14.62 -1.83 -13.10
N ALA A 134 13.87 -0.73 -13.11
CA ALA A 134 14.17 0.46 -13.90
C ALA A 134 15.34 1.30 -13.34
N ARG A 135 15.93 0.89 -12.21
CA ARG A 135 17.05 1.57 -11.56
C ARG A 135 16.80 3.05 -11.32
N MET A 136 15.61 3.36 -10.82
CA MET A 136 15.23 4.73 -10.50
C MET A 136 16.21 5.38 -9.52
N ASN A 137 16.34 6.71 -9.57
CA ASN A 137 17.04 7.43 -8.51
C ASN A 137 16.40 7.13 -7.13
N ILE A 138 17.19 6.59 -6.21
CA ILE A 138 16.73 6.14 -4.89
C ILE A 138 16.13 7.27 -4.04
N TRP A 139 16.66 8.48 -4.14
CA TRP A 139 16.16 9.64 -3.38
C TRP A 139 14.77 10.06 -3.86
N LEU A 140 14.58 10.06 -5.18
CA LEU A 140 13.28 10.36 -5.76
C LEU A 140 12.27 9.25 -5.41
N PHE A 141 12.69 7.99 -5.44
CA PHE A 141 11.87 6.86 -4.99
C PHE A 141 11.44 6.99 -3.52
N ILE A 142 12.37 7.30 -2.61
CA ILE A 142 12.08 7.50 -1.19
C ILE A 142 11.10 8.66 -1.00
N LEU A 143 11.32 9.79 -1.68
CA LEU A 143 10.46 10.97 -1.54
C LEU A 143 9.04 10.68 -2.02
N CYS A 144 8.90 10.08 -3.21
CA CYS A 144 7.59 9.71 -3.75
C CYS A 144 6.88 8.65 -2.89
N THR A 145 7.60 7.63 -2.43
CA THR A 145 7.07 6.61 -1.52
C THR A 145 6.62 7.22 -0.20
N THR A 146 7.41 8.13 0.36
CA THR A 146 7.08 8.82 1.61
C THR A 146 5.79 9.61 1.47
N VAL A 147 5.68 10.45 0.43
CA VAL A 147 4.47 11.26 0.20
C VAL A 147 3.24 10.37 0.01
N GLY A 148 3.33 9.35 -0.84
CA GLY A 148 2.23 8.41 -1.07
C GLY A 148 1.81 7.67 0.21
N SER A 149 2.80 7.15 0.96
CA SER A 149 2.56 6.42 2.21
C SER A 149 1.99 7.31 3.30
N VAL A 150 2.47 8.55 3.47
CA VAL A 150 1.89 9.48 4.47
C VAL A 150 0.42 9.74 4.20
N ILE A 151 0.06 10.02 2.94
CA ILE A 151 -1.34 10.32 2.58
C ILE A 151 -2.22 9.07 2.79
N TRP A 152 -1.79 7.92 2.29
CA TRP A 152 -2.53 6.65 2.42
C TRP A 152 -2.70 6.23 3.88
N ASN A 153 -1.59 6.22 4.63
CA ASN A 153 -1.58 5.82 6.04
C ASN A 153 -2.49 6.74 6.85
N THR A 154 -2.35 8.06 6.68
CA THR A 154 -3.20 9.03 7.37
C THR A 154 -4.68 8.78 7.07
N ALA A 155 -5.05 8.60 5.80
CA ALA A 155 -6.43 8.38 5.41
C ALA A 155 -7.04 7.13 6.09
N LEU A 156 -6.34 5.99 6.03
CA LEU A 156 -6.83 4.75 6.63
C LEU A 156 -6.84 4.76 8.16
N ILE A 157 -5.83 5.38 8.79
CA ILE A 157 -5.79 5.56 10.24
C ILE A 157 -6.98 6.41 10.70
N TYR A 158 -7.27 7.52 10.01
CA TYR A 158 -8.42 8.36 10.33
C TYR A 158 -9.76 7.64 10.15
N ILE A 159 -9.90 6.82 9.10
CA ILE A 159 -11.08 5.97 8.90
C ILE A 159 -11.28 5.05 10.11
N GLY A 160 -10.21 4.40 10.57
CA GLY A 160 -10.23 3.57 11.78
C GLY A 160 -10.64 4.33 13.05
N LEU A 161 -10.10 5.55 13.21
CA LEU A 161 -10.41 6.43 14.34
C LEU A 161 -11.88 6.83 14.35
N MET A 162 -12.48 7.08 13.18
CA MET A 162 -13.91 7.42 13.04
C MET A 162 -14.85 6.25 13.37
N PHE A 163 -14.43 5.00 13.17
CA PHE A 163 -15.27 3.84 13.47
C PHE A 163 -15.52 3.64 14.97
N GLY A 164 -14.61 4.10 15.83
CA GLY A 164 -14.82 4.19 17.29
C GLY A 164 -15.50 2.96 17.90
N THR A 165 -16.63 3.17 18.58
CA THR A 165 -17.43 2.10 19.23
C THR A 165 -18.06 1.08 18.27
N SER A 166 -18.15 1.39 16.97
CA SER A 166 -18.73 0.52 15.95
C SER A 166 -17.69 -0.35 15.26
N TRP A 167 -16.49 -0.50 15.84
CA TRP A 167 -15.37 -1.24 15.26
C TRP A 167 -15.73 -2.68 14.85
N GLU A 168 -16.51 -3.42 15.65
CA GLU A 168 -16.90 -4.80 15.29
C GLU A 168 -17.82 -4.86 14.05
N ALA A 169 -18.77 -3.92 13.93
CA ALA A 169 -19.59 -3.77 12.72
C ALA A 169 -18.75 -3.25 11.53
N GLY A 170 -17.75 -2.41 11.83
CA GLY A 170 -16.77 -1.89 10.90
C GLY A 170 -15.87 -2.99 10.34
N LEU A 171 -15.45 -3.98 11.12
CA LEU A 171 -14.58 -5.08 10.69
C LEU A 171 -15.25 -5.97 9.63
N ALA A 172 -16.52 -6.32 9.86
CA ALA A 172 -17.34 -7.07 8.91
C ALA A 172 -17.60 -6.27 7.62
N THR A 173 -17.63 -4.95 7.73
CA THR A 173 -17.79 -4.01 6.62
C THR A 173 -16.48 -3.85 5.86
N ILE A 174 -15.35 -3.56 6.51
CA ILE A 174 -14.03 -3.38 5.90
C ILE A 174 -13.61 -4.62 5.11
N THR A 175 -13.82 -5.82 5.67
CA THR A 175 -13.52 -7.08 4.96
C THR A 175 -14.41 -7.33 3.74
N ARG A 176 -15.63 -6.78 3.70
CA ARG A 176 -16.59 -6.89 2.58
C ARG A 176 -16.48 -5.73 1.58
N TYR A 177 -16.06 -4.56 2.04
CA TYR A 177 -15.94 -3.31 1.28
C TYR A 177 -14.52 -3.03 0.81
N ALA A 178 -13.48 -3.73 1.30
CA ALA A 178 -12.15 -3.67 0.71
C ALA A 178 -12.20 -3.96 -0.81
N ASP A 179 -13.03 -4.92 -1.22
CA ASP A 179 -13.29 -5.24 -2.62
C ASP A 179 -14.03 -4.09 -3.36
N TYR A 180 -15.02 -3.45 -2.73
CA TYR A 180 -15.78 -2.33 -3.31
C TYR A 180 -15.00 -1.01 -3.34
N LEU A 181 -14.16 -0.75 -2.34
CA LEU A 181 -13.27 0.42 -2.27
C LEU A 181 -12.17 0.30 -3.31
N ALA A 182 -11.60 -0.89 -3.52
CA ALA A 182 -10.70 -1.15 -4.64
C ALA A 182 -11.38 -0.87 -5.99
N LEU A 183 -12.63 -1.31 -6.18
CA LEU A 183 -13.42 -1.03 -7.39
C LEU A 183 -13.76 0.46 -7.58
N ALA A 184 -14.19 1.15 -6.53
CA ALA A 184 -14.48 2.58 -6.57
C ALA A 184 -13.22 3.40 -6.87
N PHE A 185 -12.07 2.96 -6.36
CA PHE A 185 -10.78 3.60 -6.60
C PHE A 185 -10.29 3.41 -8.05
N VAL A 186 -10.44 2.20 -8.59
CA VAL A 186 -10.22 1.93 -10.03
C VAL A 186 -11.13 2.81 -10.89
N PHE A 187 -12.40 2.97 -10.50
CA PHE A 187 -13.36 3.80 -11.22
C PHE A 187 -12.99 5.30 -11.20
N ILE A 188 -12.53 5.82 -10.07
CA ILE A 188 -12.04 7.21 -9.95
C ILE A 188 -10.78 7.42 -10.80
N ILE A 189 -9.85 6.46 -10.82
CA ILE A 189 -8.67 6.52 -11.70
C ILE A 189 -9.07 6.49 -13.17
N ILE A 190 -10.01 5.63 -13.58
CA ILE A 190 -10.54 5.60 -14.95
C ILE A 190 -11.12 6.97 -15.31
N LEU A 191 -11.93 7.57 -14.44
CA LEU A 191 -12.50 8.90 -14.68
C LEU A 191 -11.43 9.99 -14.80
N LEU A 192 -10.45 10.02 -13.89
CA LEU A 192 -9.34 10.98 -13.96
C LEU A 192 -8.53 10.80 -15.25
N VAL A 193 -8.18 9.57 -15.60
CA VAL A 193 -7.46 9.26 -16.85
C VAL A 193 -8.26 9.71 -18.07
N LEU A 194 -9.58 9.48 -18.12
CA LEU A 194 -10.44 9.93 -19.21
C LEU A 194 -10.52 11.46 -19.31
N VAL A 195 -10.57 12.16 -18.18
CA VAL A 195 -10.58 13.63 -18.13
C VAL A 195 -9.24 14.21 -18.58
N PHE A 196 -8.11 13.66 -18.13
CA PHE A 196 -6.78 14.09 -18.56
C PHE A 196 -6.50 13.77 -20.03
N LYS A 197 -6.98 12.63 -20.54
CA LYS A 197 -6.85 12.26 -21.95
C LYS A 197 -7.70 13.16 -22.86
N ARG A 198 -8.86 13.63 -22.40
CA ARG A 198 -9.68 14.64 -23.11
C ARG A 198 -9.00 16.02 -23.16
N ARG A 199 -8.25 16.42 -22.12
CA ARG A 199 -7.49 17.68 -22.13
C ARG A 199 -6.31 17.67 -23.10
N SER A 200 -5.64 16.53 -23.26
CA SER A 200 -4.50 16.40 -24.19
C SER A 200 -4.89 16.26 -25.67
N ALA A 201 -6.16 15.98 -25.98
CA ALA A 201 -6.66 15.85 -27.36
C ALA A 201 -7.27 17.15 -27.93
N ASN A 202 -7.40 18.19 -27.09
CA ASN A 202 -7.96 19.50 -27.44
C ASN A 202 -6.90 20.63 -27.50
N THR A 203 -5.61 20.28 -27.52
CA THR A 203 -4.45 21.15 -27.79
C THR A 203 -3.66 20.52 -28.92
#